data_AF-A0A1Y2K9A2-F1
#
_entry.id   AF-A0A1Y2K9A2-F1
#
_cell.length_a   1.000
_cell.length_b   1.000
_cell.length_c   1.000
_cell.angle_alpha   90.00
_cell.angle_beta   90.00
_cell.angle_gamma   90.00
#
_symmetry.space_group_name_H-M   'P 1'
#
loop_
_entity.id
_entity.type
_entity.pdbx_description
1 polymer ?
#
loop_
_entity_poly.entity_id
_entity_poly.type
_entity_poly.pdbx_seq_one_letter_code
_entity_poly.pdbx_strand_id
1 'polypeptide(L)'
;MVNDHNGRIPRDFWLDDWEREAIVAFFHEHPSEGYRRLTYMMLDAGVVAVSPSSVLRVLRTAGLMRRWSPPPSQKGTGFKQPSEPHKHWHVDISYLNIQGTFYYLCSVLDGCSRFICFGSDGK
;
A
#
# COMPACT_ATOMS: atom_id res chain seq x y z
N MET A 1 -22.26 -5.89 35.42
CA MET A 1 -21.29 -6.81 36.05
C MET A 1 -20.25 -7.15 34.98
N VAL A 2 -19.07 -6.55 35.05
CA VAL A 2 -18.01 -6.71 34.04
C VAL A 2 -17.24 -7.98 34.39
N ASN A 3 -16.98 -8.82 33.39
CA ASN A 3 -16.38 -10.13 33.56
C ASN A 3 -14.85 -9.98 33.74
N ASP A 4 -14.35 -10.11 34.97
CA ASP A 4 -12.92 -10.00 35.36
C ASP A 4 -12.12 -11.31 35.15
N HIS A 5 -12.44 -12.10 34.12
CA HIS A 5 -11.77 -13.38 33.87
C HIS A 5 -10.41 -13.28 33.15
N ASN A 6 -10.00 -12.08 32.75
CA ASN A 6 -8.62 -11.81 32.35
C ASN A 6 -8.05 -10.79 33.34
N GLY A 7 -7.24 -11.25 34.29
CA GLY A 7 -6.54 -10.38 35.24
C GLY A 7 -5.81 -9.24 34.53
N ARG A 8 -5.49 -8.17 35.28
CA ARG A 8 -4.68 -7.04 34.81
C ARG A 8 -3.28 -7.54 34.42
N ILE A 9 -3.13 -8.06 33.21
CA ILE A 9 -1.84 -8.14 32.53
C ILE A 9 -1.43 -6.68 32.36
N PRO A 10 -0.31 -6.20 32.95
CA PRO A 10 0.20 -4.88 32.65
C PRO A 10 0.45 -4.84 31.15
N ARG A 11 -0.43 -4.17 30.41
CA ARG A 11 -0.32 -3.98 28.96
C ARG A 11 0.74 -2.95 28.60
N ASP A 12 1.32 -2.34 29.63
CA ASP A 12 2.27 -1.27 29.56
C ASP A 12 3.66 -1.84 29.74
N PHE A 13 4.28 -2.28 28.64
CA PHE A 13 5.73 -2.27 28.55
C PHE A 13 6.13 -0.79 28.51
N TRP A 14 6.45 -0.23 29.66
CA TRP A 14 6.95 1.14 29.78
C TRP A 14 8.36 1.12 29.22
N LEU A 15 8.49 1.53 27.94
CA LEU A 15 9.77 2.04 27.48
C LEU A 15 10.17 3.17 28.42
N ASP A 16 11.43 3.23 28.81
CA ASP A 16 11.96 4.42 29.46
C ASP A 16 12.08 5.55 28.42
N ASP A 17 12.14 6.79 28.89
CA ASP A 17 12.25 7.95 27.99
C ASP A 17 13.55 7.90 27.16
N TRP A 18 14.65 7.43 27.75
CA TRP A 18 15.91 7.24 27.03
C TRP A 18 15.80 6.22 25.90
N GLU A 19 15.00 5.16 26.06
CA GLU A 19 14.80 4.17 24.99
C GLU A 19 14.01 4.77 23.83
N ARG A 20 13.02 5.61 24.13
CA ARG A 20 12.25 6.33 23.10
C ARG A 20 13.16 7.29 22.32
N GLU A 21 13.99 8.04 23.04
CA GLU A 21 14.96 8.98 22.46
C GLU A 21 15.99 8.26 21.59
N ALA A 22 16.53 7.13 22.06
CA ALA A 22 17.48 6.32 21.31
C ALA A 22 16.87 5.78 20.00
N ILE A 23 15.62 5.31 20.03
CA ILE A 23 14.91 4.85 18.83
C ILE A 23 14.76 5.99 17.80
N VAL A 24 14.41 7.19 18.26
CA VAL A 24 14.27 8.37 17.38
C VAL A 24 15.60 8.81 16.80
N ALA A 25 16.65 8.89 17.63
CA ALA A 25 17.99 9.24 17.18
C ALA A 25 18.52 8.24 16.13
N PHE A 26 18.37 6.94 16.40
CA PHE A 26 18.82 5.89 15.49
C PHE A 26 18.07 5.92 14.15
N PHE A 27 16.79 6.30 14.15
CA PHE A 27 16.03 6.54 12.91
C PHE A 27 16.57 7.72 12.10
N HIS A 28 17.00 8.80 12.75
CA HIS A 28 17.60 9.94 12.05
C HIS A 28 18.96 9.61 11.44
N GLU A 29 19.72 8.69 12.03
CA GLU A 29 20.97 8.17 11.46
C GLU A 29 20.72 7.21 10.28
N HIS A 30 19.55 6.54 10.25
CA HIS A 30 19.19 5.54 9.24
C HIS A 30 17.84 5.84 8.55
N PRO A 31 17.67 7.02 7.92
CA PRO A 31 16.35 7.50 7.45
C PRO A 31 15.75 6.70 6.29
N SER A 32 16.55 5.90 5.59
CA SER A 32 16.08 5.02 4.51
C SER A 32 15.50 3.70 5.01
N GLU A 33 15.70 3.36 6.28
CA GLU A 33 15.30 2.06 6.82
C GLU A 33 13.88 2.09 7.38
N GLY A 34 13.11 1.05 7.07
CA GLY A 34 11.80 0.84 7.67
C GLY A 34 11.92 0.39 9.13
N TYR A 35 10.90 0.70 9.95
CA TYR A 35 10.90 0.42 11.39
C TYR A 35 11.27 -1.02 11.77
N ARG A 36 10.88 -2.01 10.95
CA ARG A 36 11.18 -3.42 11.19
C ARG A 36 12.67 -3.71 11.09
N ARG A 37 13.32 -3.22 10.03
CA ARG A 37 14.76 -3.39 9.84
C ARG A 37 15.53 -2.61 10.90
N LEU A 38 15.09 -1.39 11.18
CA LEU A 38 15.64 -0.55 12.25
C LEU A 38 15.63 -1.26 13.61
N THR A 39 14.57 -2.02 13.91
CA THR A 39 14.45 -2.78 15.16
C THR A 39 15.59 -3.79 15.33
N TYR A 40 15.88 -4.58 14.29
CA TYR A 40 16.94 -5.58 14.36
C TYR A 40 18.33 -4.95 14.30
N MET A 41 18.50 -3.83 13.58
CA MET A 41 19.75 -3.08 13.59
C MET A 41 20.07 -2.51 14.98
N MET A 42 19.09 -1.97 15.69
CA MET A 42 19.28 -1.50 17.07
C MET A 42 19.61 -2.65 18.02
N LEU A 43 19.02 -3.83 17.81
CA LEU A 43 19.32 -5.02 18.60
C LEU A 43 20.78 -5.47 18.37
N ASP A 44 21.21 -5.57 17.11
CA ASP A 44 22.57 -5.98 16.74
C ASP A 44 23.63 -4.96 17.19
N ALA A 45 23.29 -3.67 17.15
CA ALA A 45 24.16 -2.58 17.61
C ALA A 45 24.16 -2.38 19.14
N GLY A 46 23.34 -3.13 19.89
CA GLY A 46 23.25 -3.01 21.34
C GLY A 46 22.65 -1.69 21.83
N VAL A 47 21.78 -1.07 21.03
CA VAL A 47 21.16 0.24 21.32
C VAL A 47 19.92 0.09 22.19
N VAL A 48 18.88 -0.60 21.68
CA VAL A 48 17.63 -0.87 22.40
C VAL A 48 17.06 -2.22 21.92
N ALA A 49 16.55 -3.04 22.85
CA ALA A 49 15.97 -4.35 22.57
C ALA A 49 14.45 -4.36 22.78
N VAL A 50 13.68 -3.97 21.76
CA VAL A 50 12.20 -3.93 21.83
C VAL A 50 11.54 -4.52 20.59
N SER A 51 10.24 -4.84 20.70
CA SER A 51 9.47 -5.38 19.57
C SER A 51 9.35 -4.38 18.41
N PRO A 52 9.23 -4.85 17.15
CA PRO A 52 9.00 -3.95 16.02
C PRO A 52 7.72 -3.10 16.16
N SER A 53 6.70 -3.61 16.83
CA SER A 53 5.47 -2.88 17.12
C SER A 53 5.70 -1.70 18.08
N SER A 54 6.63 -1.84 19.03
CA SER A 54 7.03 -0.78 19.95
C SER A 54 7.79 0.33 19.21
N VAL A 55 8.77 -0.04 18.38
CA VAL A 55 9.51 0.91 17.52
C VAL A 55 8.55 1.68 16.61
N LEU A 56 7.62 0.98 15.95
CA LEU A 56 6.60 1.61 15.12
C LEU A 56 5.78 2.64 15.90
N ARG A 57 5.35 2.31 17.13
CA ARG A 57 4.58 3.24 17.97
C ARG A 57 5.39 4.48 18.31
N VAL A 58 6.64 4.32 18.73
CA VAL A 58 7.53 5.46 19.06
C VAL A 58 7.70 6.36 17.85
N LEU A 59 8.06 5.80 16.68
CA LEU A 59 8.28 6.58 15.46
C LEU A 59 6.98 7.22 14.93
N ARG A 60 5.82 6.59 15.12
CA ARG A 60 4.51 7.19 14.80
C ARG A 60 4.18 8.35 15.73
N THR A 61 4.40 8.21 17.03
CA THR A 61 4.19 9.28 18.01
C THR A 61 5.14 10.47 17.74
N ALA A 62 6.37 10.19 17.34
CA ALA A 62 7.35 11.20 16.95
C ALA A 62 7.09 11.85 15.55
N GLY A 63 6.06 11.42 14.83
CA GLY A 63 5.74 11.95 13.49
C GLY A 63 6.71 11.54 12.38
N LEU A 64 7.62 10.60 12.64
CA LEU A 64 8.67 10.14 11.71
C LEU A 64 8.15 9.10 10.71
N MET A 65 7.01 8.48 11.01
CA MET A 65 6.32 7.61 10.07
C MET A 65 5.37 8.44 9.23
N ARG A 66 5.69 8.58 7.94
CA ARG A 66 4.82 9.25 6.97
C ARG A 66 3.45 8.58 6.98
N ARG A 67 2.43 9.28 7.49
CA ARG A 67 1.05 8.85 7.37
C ARG A 67 0.72 8.91 5.88
N TRP A 68 0.35 7.78 5.28
CA TRP A 68 -0.22 7.81 3.93
C TRP A 68 -1.42 8.75 3.99
N SER A 69 -1.30 9.89 3.32
CA SER A 69 -2.36 10.87 3.16
C SER A 69 -2.89 10.62 1.75
N PRO A 70 -3.87 9.72 1.57
CA PRO A 70 -4.48 9.55 0.28
C PRO A 70 -4.99 10.91 -0.18
N PRO A 71 -4.89 11.23 -1.48
CA PRO A 71 -5.57 12.40 -2.01
C PRO A 71 -7.06 12.31 -1.67
N PRO A 72 -7.75 13.46 -1.56
CA PRO A 72 -9.19 13.47 -1.35
C PRO A 72 -9.89 12.58 -2.39
N SER A 73 -10.98 11.96 -1.95
CA SER A 73 -11.73 11.01 -2.78
C SER A 73 -12.14 11.64 -4.11
N GLN A 74 -11.77 11.00 -5.22
CA GLN A 74 -12.24 11.33 -6.57
C GLN A 74 -13.58 10.64 -6.89
N LYS A 75 -14.30 10.16 -5.87
CA LYS A 75 -15.62 9.53 -6.06
C LYS A 75 -16.60 10.57 -6.64
N GLY A 76 -17.16 10.28 -7.81
CA GLY A 76 -18.09 11.17 -8.51
C GLY A 76 -17.44 12.02 -9.61
N THR A 77 -16.11 12.12 -9.68
CA THR A 77 -15.40 12.73 -10.82
C THR A 77 -15.24 11.71 -11.96
N GLY A 78 -16.36 11.05 -12.32
CA GLY A 78 -16.39 9.93 -13.24
C GLY A 78 -15.68 10.20 -14.57
N PHE A 79 -15.32 9.13 -15.26
CA PHE A 79 -14.66 9.21 -16.56
C PHE A 79 -15.53 9.96 -17.58
N LYS A 80 -14.96 11.01 -18.20
CA LYS A 80 -15.63 11.80 -19.25
C LYS A 80 -15.53 11.06 -20.58
N GLN A 81 -16.65 10.60 -21.11
CA GLN A 81 -16.70 9.93 -22.40
C GLN A 81 -16.31 10.89 -23.53
N PRO A 82 -15.54 10.44 -24.54
CA PRO A 82 -15.28 11.25 -25.74
C PRO A 82 -16.60 11.48 -26.52
N SER A 83 -16.73 12.66 -27.12
CA SER A 83 -17.93 13.06 -27.88
C SER A 83 -17.90 12.68 -29.36
N GLU A 84 -16.75 12.25 -29.87
CA GLU A 84 -16.54 11.90 -31.27
C GLU A 84 -15.75 10.59 -31.39
N PRO A 85 -16.04 9.76 -32.42
CA PRO A 85 -15.22 8.59 -32.74
C PRO A 85 -13.76 8.95 -32.99
N HIS A 86 -12.87 7.99 -32.74
CA HIS A 86 -11.42 8.04 -32.92
C HIS A 86 -10.67 9.04 -32.03
N LYS A 87 -11.33 9.66 -31.05
CA LYS A 87 -10.66 10.56 -30.08
C LYS A 87 -9.98 9.84 -28.93
N HIS A 88 -10.46 8.64 -28.59
CA HIS A 88 -9.92 7.86 -27.49
C HIS A 88 -10.16 6.38 -27.76
N TRP A 89 -9.15 5.57 -27.50
CA TRP A 89 -9.16 4.13 -27.72
C TRP A 89 -8.92 3.40 -26.40
N HIS A 90 -9.75 2.41 -26.11
CA HIS A 90 -9.52 1.45 -25.05
C HIS A 90 -8.89 0.21 -25.66
N VAL A 91 -7.77 -0.23 -25.10
CA VAL A 91 -7.11 -1.48 -25.50
C VAL A 91 -7.02 -2.37 -24.27
N ASP A 92 -7.47 -3.61 -24.41
CA ASP A 92 -7.43 -4.59 -23.33
C ASP A 92 -6.95 -5.94 -23.85
N ILE A 93 -6.22 -6.67 -22.99
CA ILE A 93 -5.80 -8.04 -23.24
C ILE A 93 -6.45 -8.92 -22.17
N SER A 94 -7.36 -9.78 -22.61
CA SER A 94 -8.06 -10.73 -21.76
C SER A 94 -7.51 -12.15 -21.95
N TYR A 95 -7.32 -12.86 -20.84
CA TYR A 95 -6.90 -14.26 -20.85
C TYR A 95 -8.12 -15.18 -20.80
N LEU A 96 -8.29 -16.02 -21.82
CA LEU A 96 -9.46 -16.87 -21.99
C LEU A 96 -9.03 -18.33 -21.98
N ASN A 97 -9.68 -19.16 -21.17
CA ASN A 97 -9.58 -20.61 -21.27
C ASN A 97 -10.81 -21.14 -22.02
N ILE A 98 -10.58 -21.71 -23.20
CA ILE A 98 -11.63 -22.32 -24.02
C ILE A 98 -11.25 -23.78 -24.21
N GLN A 99 -12.06 -24.68 -23.64
CA GLN A 99 -11.87 -26.14 -23.71
C GLN A 99 -10.46 -26.61 -23.29
N GLY A 100 -9.86 -25.98 -22.28
CA GLY A 100 -8.53 -26.34 -21.78
C GLY A 100 -7.37 -25.74 -22.57
N THR A 101 -7.65 -24.98 -23.64
CA THR A 101 -6.65 -24.21 -24.38
C THR A 101 -6.73 -22.74 -23.98
N PHE A 102 -5.56 -22.14 -23.75
CA PHE A 102 -5.47 -20.73 -23.35
C PHE A 102 -5.27 -19.82 -24.55
N TYR A 103 -6.10 -18.78 -24.62
CA TYR A 103 -6.10 -17.76 -25.66
C TYR A 103 -5.91 -16.39 -25.04
N TYR A 104 -5.29 -15.49 -25.81
CA TYR A 104 -5.28 -14.07 -25.52
C TYR A 104 -6.23 -13.38 -26.47
N LEU A 105 -7.23 -12.71 -25.93
CA LEU A 105 -8.07 -11.79 -26.68
C LEU A 105 -7.49 -10.38 -26.54
N CYS A 106 -6.87 -9.89 -27.60
CA CYS A 106 -6.47 -8.50 -27.72
C CYS A 106 -7.64 -7.72 -28.36
N SER A 107 -8.21 -6.77 -27.63
CA SER A 107 -9.33 -5.96 -28.10
C SER A 107 -8.93 -4.50 -28.23
N VAL A 108 -9.40 -3.85 -29.30
CA VAL A 108 -9.26 -2.40 -29.53
C VAL A 108 -10.66 -1.83 -29.69
N LEU A 109 -11.04 -0.90 -28.83
CA LEU A 109 -12.39 -0.34 -28.75
C LEU A 109 -12.35 1.19 -28.85
N ASP A 110 -13.21 1.77 -29.70
CA ASP A 110 -13.40 3.21 -29.77
C ASP A 110 -14.22 3.72 -28.57
N GLY A 111 -13.70 4.72 -27.86
CA GLY A 111 -14.28 5.21 -26.62
C GLY A 111 -15.61 5.94 -26.78
N CYS A 112 -15.92 6.50 -27.95
CA CYS A 112 -17.17 7.22 -28.21
C CYS A 112 -18.28 6.26 -28.62
N SER A 113 -18.04 5.52 -29.72
CA SER A 113 -19.00 4.62 -30.35
C SER A 113 -19.13 3.26 -29.67
N ARG A 114 -18.14 2.88 -28.86
CA ARG A 114 -17.99 1.53 -28.29
C ARG A 114 -17.81 0.44 -29.34
N PHE A 115 -17.45 0.81 -30.56
CA PHE A 115 -17.12 -0.13 -31.62
C PHE A 115 -15.82 -0.86 -31.32
N ILE A 116 -15.84 -2.19 -31.37
CA ILE A 116 -14.63 -3.02 -31.29
C ILE A 116 -14.07 -3.16 -32.70
N CYS A 117 -12.84 -2.70 -32.90
CA CYS A 117 -12.10 -2.91 -34.13
C CYS A 117 -11.70 -4.37 -34.24
N PHE A 118 -12.16 -5.01 -35.30
CA PHE A 118 -11.65 -6.27 -35.79
C PHE A 118 -10.83 -6.02 -37.04
N GLY A 119 -9.71 -6.71 -37.19
CA GLY A 119 -8.98 -6.75 -38.45
C GLY A 119 -9.83 -7.49 -39.47
N SER A 120 -10.37 -6.79 -40.46
CA SER A 120 -10.78 -7.44 -41.70
C SER A 120 -9.50 -7.61 -42.52
N ASP A 121 -9.01 -8.84 -42.66
CA ASP A 121 -8.00 -9.15 -43.67
C ASP A 121 -8.60 -8.79 -45.04
N GLY A 122 -8.22 -7.63 -45.57
CA GLY A 122 -8.49 -7.25 -46.93
C GLY A 122 -7.63 -8.12 -47.86
N LYS A 123 -8.17 -9.28 -48.23
CA LYS A 123 -7.86 -9.95 -49.49
C LYS A 123 -9.13 -10.07 -50.31
#